data_AF-A0A2V6F4T6-F1
#
_entry.id   AF-A0A2V6F4T6-F1
#
_cell.length_a   1.000
_cell.length_b   1.000
_cell.length_c   1.000
_cell.angle_alpha   90.00
_cell.angle_beta   90.00
_cell.angle_gamma   90.00
#
_symmetry.space_group_name_H-M   'P 1'
#
loop_
_entity.id
_entity.type
_entity.pdbx_description
1 polymer ?
#
loop_
_entity_poly.entity_id
_entity_poly.type
_entity_poly.pdbx_seq_one_letter_code
_entity_poly.pdbx_strand_id
1 'polypeptide(L)' 'REVVQLLAEGKSSKEIAPILGISVRTVETHRAAIMKKLGLKSFSELIRYAIRNKIVEA' A
#
# COMPACT_ATOMS: atom_id res chain seq x y z
N ARG A 1 -8.94 4.81 3.85
CA ARG A 1 -7.57 5.33 3.61
C ARG A 1 -6.51 4.36 4.15
N GLU A 2 -6.92 3.40 4.99
CA GLU A 2 -6.05 2.51 5.75
C GLU A 2 -5.20 1.55 4.90
N VAL A 3 -5.72 1.02 3.78
CA VAL A 3 -4.93 0.11 2.92
C VAL A 3 -3.64 0.77 2.45
N VAL A 4 -3.72 2.04 2.03
CA VAL A 4 -2.57 2.78 1.49
C VAL A 4 -1.53 3.05 2.57
N GLN A 5 -2.00 3.34 3.79
CA GLN A 5 -1.16 3.63 4.94
C GLN A 5 -0.38 2.39 5.38
N LEU A 6 -1.06 1.24 5.50
CA LEU A 6 -0.40 -0.02 5.84
C LEU A 6 0.57 -0.48 4.73
N LEU A 7 0.22 -0.27 3.45
CA LEU A 7 1.13 -0.50 2.32
C LEU A 7 2.36 0.42 2.38
N ALA A 8 2.17 1.66 2.81
CA ALA A 8 3.20 2.67 2.96
C ALA A 8 4.13 2.37 4.16
N GLU A 9 3.60 1.77 5.23
CA GLU A 9 4.35 1.23 6.38
C GLU A 9 5.14 -0.04 6.03
N GLY A 10 5.00 -0.57 4.81
CA GLY A 10 5.75 -1.75 4.33
C GLY A 10 5.07 -3.08 4.59
N LYS A 11 3.81 -3.09 5.06
CA LYS A 11 3.03 -4.32 5.24
C LYS A 11 2.66 -4.94 3.89
N SER A 12 2.77 -6.25 3.78
CA SER A 12 2.33 -6.96 2.57
C SER A 12 0.81 -7.08 2.48
N SER A 13 0.26 -7.23 1.28
CA SER A 13 -1.19 -7.40 1.05
C SER A 13 -1.82 -8.52 1.90
N LYS A 14 -1.04 -9.57 2.19
CA LYS A 14 -1.44 -10.69 3.06
C LYS A 14 -1.54 -10.32 4.54
N GLU A 15 -0.75 -9.35 5.01
CA GLU A 15 -0.82 -8.84 6.38
C GLU A 15 -1.92 -7.78 6.51
N ILE A 16 -2.12 -6.97 5.48
CA ILE A 16 -3.15 -5.92 5.45
C ILE A 16 -4.56 -6.51 5.44
N ALA A 17 -4.76 -7.61 4.73
CA ALA A 17 -6.03 -8.31 4.62
C ALA A 17 -6.68 -8.63 5.99
N PRO A 18 -6.01 -9.35 6.90
CA PRO A 18 -6.56 -9.63 8.24
C PRO A 18 -6.64 -8.38 9.13
N ILE A 19 -5.77 -7.38 8.95
CA ILE A 19 -5.81 -6.13 9.74
C ILE A 19 -7.09 -5.34 9.44
N LEU A 20 -7.51 -5.31 8.18
CA LEU A 20 -8.70 -4.58 7.72
C LEU A 20 -9.95 -5.45 7.60
N GLY A 21 -9.84 -6.76 7.86
CA GLY A 21 -10.95 -7.71 7.68
C GLY A 21 -11.42 -7.83 6.22
N ILE A 22 -10.54 -7.59 5.25
CA ILE A 22 -10.85 -7.64 3.81
C ILE A 22 -10.02 -8.71 3.11
N SER A 23 -10.52 -9.21 1.98
CA SER A 23 -9.77 -10.17 1.16
C SER A 23 -8.48 -9.56 0.59
N VAL A 24 -7.43 -10.38 0.51
CA VAL A 24 -6.15 -10.01 -0.12
C VAL A 24 -6.37 -9.46 -1.53
N ARG A 25 -7.31 -10.04 -2.29
CA ARG A 25 -7.68 -9.58 -3.63
C ARG A 25 -8.19 -8.12 -3.66
N THR A 26 -8.91 -7.71 -2.63
CA THR A 26 -9.39 -6.33 -2.46
C THR A 26 -8.19 -5.40 -2.23
N VAL A 27 -7.28 -5.79 -1.34
CA VAL A 27 -6.03 -5.06 -1.09
C VAL A 27 -5.19 -4.93 -2.36
N GLU A 28 -5.07 -6.00 -3.16
CA GLU A 28 -4.36 -5.96 -4.43
C GLU A 28 -5.00 -5.03 -5.46
N THR A 29 -6.34 -4.97 -5.50
CA THR A 29 -7.07 -4.05 -6.36
C THR A 29 -6.79 -2.60 -5.98
N HIS A 30 -6.84 -2.29 -4.68
CA HIS A 30 -6.47 -0.96 -4.18
C HIS A 30 -5.01 -0.62 -4.49
N ARG A 31 -4.09 -1.56 -4.25
CA ARG A 31 -2.66 -1.42 -4.57
C ARG A 31 -2.45 -1.11 -6.05
N ALA A 32 -3.09 -1.85 -6.95
CA ALA A 32 -2.97 -1.64 -8.39
C ALA A 32 -3.51 -0.25 -8.80
N ALA A 33 -4.64 0.18 -8.22
CA ALA A 33 -5.18 1.52 -8.47
C ALA A 33 -4.23 2.63 -7.99
N ILE A 34 -3.61 2.45 -6.82
CA ILE A 34 -2.65 3.41 -6.24
C ILE A 34 -1.36 3.45 -7.07
N MET A 35 -0.82 2.29 -7.44
CA MET A 35 0.35 2.18 -8.29
C MET A 35 0.12 2.83 -9.65
N LYS A 36 -1.05 2.61 -10.25
CA LYS A 36 -1.45 3.26 -11.51
C LYS A 36 -1.58 4.77 -11.36
N LYS A 37 -2.13 5.24 -10.24
CA LYS A 37 -2.31 6.68 -9.95
C LYS A 37 -0.98 7.40 -9.68
N LEU A 38 -0.01 6.71 -9.08
CA LEU A 38 1.31 7.23 -8.74
C LEU A 38 2.38 6.92 -9.80
N GLY A 39 2.05 6.12 -10.81
CA GLY A 39 3.00 5.68 -11.86
C GLY A 39 4.11 4.75 -11.36
N LEU A 40 3.89 4.06 -10.23
CA LEU A 40 4.90 3.22 -9.59
C LEU A 40 4.88 1.81 -10.18
N LYS A 41 6.05 1.26 -10.52
CA LYS A 41 6.17 -0.06 -11.15
C LYS A 41 6.37 -1.19 -10.14
N SER A 42 6.76 -0.87 -8.90
CA SER A 42 7.06 -1.90 -7.90
C SER A 42 6.65 -1.53 -6.48
N PHE A 43 6.44 -2.55 -5.64
CA PHE A 43 6.08 -2.38 -4.23
C PHE A 43 7.17 -1.63 -3.46
N SER A 44 8.43 -1.94 -3.73
CA SER A 44 9.57 -1.24 -3.13
C SER A 44 9.68 0.22 -3.58
N GLU A 45 9.13 0.58 -4.74
CA GLU A 45 9.02 1.99 -5.16
C GLU A 45 7.89 2.70 -4.43
N LEU A 46 6.77 2.01 -4.18
CA LEU A 46 5.67 2.53 -3.37
C LEU A 46 6.10 2.82 -1.93
N ILE A 47 6.81 1.90 -1.29
CA ILE A 47 7.37 2.12 0.05
C ILE A 47 8.31 3.33 0.03
N ARG A 48 9.27 3.36 -0.92
CA ARG A 48 10.20 4.49 -1.05
C ARG A 48 9.49 5.81 -1.38
N TYR A 49 8.38 5.77 -2.11
CA TYR A 49 7.56 6.94 -2.40
C TYR A 49 6.83 7.42 -1.15
N ALA A 50 6.26 6.51 -0.38
CA ALA A 50 5.54 6.82 0.85
C ALA A 50 6.45 7.44 1.92
N ILE A 51 7.65 6.88 2.11
CA ILE A 51 8.68 7.43 2.99
C ILE A 51 9.12 8.82 2.51
N ARG A 52 9.39 8.98 1.20
CA ARG A 52 9.83 10.26 0.63
C ARG A 52 8.78 11.36 0.68
N ASN A 53 7.51 11.02 0.55
CA ASN A 53 6.41 11.98 0.56
C ASN A 53 5.81 12.20 1.96
N LYS A 54 6.38 11.61 3.02
CA LYS A 54 5.84 11.66 4.40
C LYS A 54 4.35 11.29 4.48
N ILE A 55 3.91 10.35 3.63
CA ILE A 55 2.51 9.88 3.62
C ILE A 55 2.24 8.97 4.84
N VAL A 56 3.31 8.47 5.46
CA VAL A 56 3.32 7.75 6.73
C VAL A 56 4.30 8.43 7.67
N GLU A 57 3.83 8.76 8.87
CA GLU A 57 4.68 9.12 10.00
C GLU A 57 5.32 7.83 10.52
N ALA A 58 6.65 7.85 10.65
CA ALA A 58 7.43 6.75 11.20
C ALA A 58 7.28 6.66 12.72
#